data_AF-A0A7C1JAJ2-F1
#
_entry.id   AF-A0A7C1JAJ2-F1
#
_cell.length_a   1.000
_cell.length_b   1.000
_cell.length_c   1.000
_cell.angle_alpha   90.00
_cell.angle_beta   90.00
_cell.angle_gamma   90.00
#
_symmetry.space_group_name_H-M   'P 1'
#
loop_
_entity.id
_entity.type
_entity.pdbx_description
1 polymer ?
#
loop_
_entity_poly.entity_id
_entity_poly.type
_entity_poly.pdbx_seq_one_letter_code
_entity_poly.pdbx_strand_id
1 'polypeptide(L)'
;MSQQFAMRGRVAAWSDRAQKSATGLAERFRDLLGRRIGNAQLSGLNNIAHAAVSFEQVKDYVAHQGKKAENAGRFDVKEYWDEVGNALLGLEEEAWKLANEAGLSVPPKGSKPKEIREKLDWLYLWLGKEYVQHFVAHSLMLTRP
;
A
#
# COMPACT_ATOMS: atom_id res chain seq x y z
N MET A 1 -7.58 25.80 6.86
CA MET A 1 -8.69 24.94 6.38
C MET A 1 -8.58 24.58 4.90
N SER A 2 -8.23 25.48 3.98
CA SER A 2 -8.19 25.20 2.52
C SER A 2 -7.24 24.07 2.07
N GLN A 3 -6.04 23.97 2.65
CA GLN A 3 -5.01 23.01 2.20
C GLN A 3 -5.34 21.54 2.56
N GLN A 4 -5.98 21.30 3.70
CA GLN A 4 -6.35 19.94 4.12
C GLN A 4 -7.50 19.38 3.28
N PHE A 5 -8.48 20.22 2.90
CA PHE A 5 -9.52 19.84 1.94
C PHE A 5 -8.94 19.59 0.55
N ALA A 6 -8.01 20.44 0.09
CA ALA A 6 -7.32 20.26 -1.18
C ALA A 6 -6.53 18.94 -1.25
N MET A 7 -5.88 18.54 -0.14
CA MET A 7 -5.20 17.26 -0.03
C MET A 7 -6.19 16.09 -0.02
N ARG A 8 -7.28 16.18 0.75
CA ARG A 8 -8.34 15.15 0.78
C ARG A 8 -8.95 14.89 -0.60
N GLY A 9 -9.30 15.94 -1.33
CA GLY A 9 -9.83 15.78 -2.69
C GLY A 9 -8.83 15.13 -3.65
N ARG A 10 -7.53 15.46 -3.52
CA ARG A 10 -6.46 14.86 -4.33
C ARG A 10 -6.24 13.38 -4.00
N VAL A 11 -6.23 13.03 -2.72
CA VAL A 11 -6.11 11.63 -2.28
C VAL A 11 -7.34 10.82 -2.72
N ALA A 12 -8.55 11.37 -2.64
CA ALA A 12 -9.75 10.70 -3.15
C ALA A 12 -9.63 10.43 -4.66
N ALA A 13 -9.29 11.46 -5.45
CA ALA A 13 -9.11 11.30 -6.90
C ALA A 13 -7.97 10.35 -7.26
N TRP A 14 -6.90 10.29 -6.44
CA TRP A 14 -5.84 9.30 -6.58
C TRP A 14 -6.33 7.89 -6.22
N SER A 15 -7.09 7.73 -5.13
CA SER A 15 -7.64 6.46 -4.63
C SER A 15 -8.53 5.80 -5.69
N ASP A 16 -9.38 6.58 -6.36
CA ASP A 16 -10.20 6.11 -7.48
C ASP A 16 -9.36 5.53 -8.64
N ARG A 17 -8.22 6.15 -8.95
CA ARG A 17 -7.30 5.65 -9.98
C ARG A 17 -6.50 4.44 -9.50
N ALA A 18 -6.08 4.46 -8.24
CA ALA A 18 -5.31 3.41 -7.60
C ALA A 18 -6.10 2.11 -7.45
N GLN A 19 -7.44 2.20 -7.39
CA GLN A 19 -8.31 1.02 -7.38
C GLN A 19 -8.00 0.09 -8.56
N LYS A 20 -7.82 0.63 -9.78
CA LYS A 20 -7.52 -0.19 -10.97
C LYS A 20 -6.19 -0.94 -10.86
N SER A 21 -5.15 -0.33 -10.31
CA SER A 21 -3.86 -1.00 -10.14
C SER A 21 -3.90 -2.04 -9.02
N ALA A 22 -4.58 -1.74 -7.92
CA ALA A 22 -4.82 -2.68 -6.83
C ALA A 22 -5.61 -3.92 -7.30
N THR A 23 -6.69 -3.72 -8.06
CA THR A 23 -7.47 -4.83 -8.65
C THR A 23 -6.62 -5.63 -9.63
N GLY A 24 -5.84 -4.95 -10.48
CA GLY A 24 -4.98 -5.62 -11.47
C GLY A 24 -3.93 -6.53 -10.82
N LEU A 25 -3.34 -6.09 -9.71
CA LEU A 25 -2.41 -6.91 -8.94
C LEU A 25 -3.08 -8.15 -8.35
N ALA A 26 -4.25 -8.00 -7.74
CA ALA A 26 -5.02 -9.10 -7.18
C ALA A 26 -5.43 -10.12 -8.26
N GLU A 27 -5.85 -9.64 -9.43
CA GLU A 27 -6.20 -10.48 -10.58
C GLU A 27 -5.01 -11.29 -11.11
N ARG A 28 -3.81 -10.71 -11.14
CA ARG A 28 -2.60 -11.40 -11.62
C ARG A 28 -2.26 -12.65 -10.79
N PHE A 29 -2.65 -12.67 -9.51
CA PHE A 29 -2.42 -13.78 -8.59
C PHE A 29 -3.72 -14.48 -8.17
N ARG A 30 -4.78 -14.38 -8.98
CA ARG A 30 -6.10 -14.97 -8.71
C ARG A 30 -6.02 -16.45 -8.35
N ASP A 31 -5.11 -17.21 -8.96
CA ASP A 31 -4.92 -18.64 -8.74
C ASP A 31 -4.34 -18.97 -7.35
N LEU A 32 -3.62 -18.03 -6.73
CA LEU A 32 -3.09 -18.16 -5.37
C LEU A 32 -4.13 -17.76 -4.32
N LEU A 33 -5.02 -16.83 -4.64
CA LEU A 33 -6.05 -16.32 -3.74
C LEU A 33 -7.07 -17.41 -3.37
N GLY A 34 -7.37 -17.55 -2.07
CA GLY A 34 -8.31 -18.55 -1.55
C GLY A 34 -7.74 -19.97 -1.46
N ARG A 35 -6.56 -20.22 -2.06
CA ARG A 35 -5.86 -21.51 -2.03
C ARG A 35 -4.58 -21.46 -1.21
N ARG A 36 -3.65 -20.61 -1.62
CA ARG A 36 -2.32 -20.43 -1.01
C ARG A 36 -2.26 -19.17 -0.16
N ILE A 37 -2.94 -18.10 -0.60
CA ILE A 37 -3.14 -16.86 0.14
C ILE A 37 -4.52 -16.90 0.76
N GLY A 38 -4.57 -17.09 2.08
CA GLY A 38 -5.82 -17.22 2.81
C GLY A 38 -6.42 -15.89 3.27
N ASN A 39 -7.71 -15.90 3.59
CA ASN A 39 -8.42 -14.74 4.16
C ASN A 39 -7.73 -14.20 5.42
N ALA A 40 -7.08 -15.05 6.23
CA ALA A 40 -6.33 -14.63 7.41
C ALA A 40 -5.11 -13.76 7.08
N GLN A 41 -4.41 -14.05 5.97
CA GLN A 41 -3.28 -13.24 5.52
C GLN A 41 -3.74 -11.90 4.96
N LEU A 42 -4.82 -11.90 4.18
CA LEU A 42 -5.43 -10.68 3.63
C LEU A 42 -5.97 -9.78 4.75
N SER A 43 -6.67 -10.37 5.73
CA SER A 43 -7.17 -9.65 6.91
C SER A 43 -6.02 -9.13 7.77
N GLY A 44 -4.95 -9.91 7.93
CA GLY A 44 -3.74 -9.51 8.62
C GLY A 44 -3.09 -8.28 7.99
N LEU A 45 -2.94 -8.27 6.66
CA LEU A 45 -2.43 -7.11 5.92
C LEU A 45 -3.32 -5.88 6.14
N ASN A 46 -4.64 -6.03 6.00
CA ASN A 46 -5.58 -4.93 6.19
C ASN A 46 -5.49 -4.34 7.62
N ASN A 47 -5.48 -5.21 8.63
CA ASN A 47 -5.38 -4.81 10.03
C ASN A 47 -4.09 -4.06 10.31
N ILE A 48 -2.94 -4.57 9.83
CA ILE A 48 -1.66 -3.88 9.98
C ILE A 48 -1.67 -2.53 9.27
N ALA A 49 -2.17 -2.45 8.03
CA ALA A 49 -2.25 -1.20 7.30
C ALA A 49 -3.06 -0.15 8.07
N HIS A 50 -4.23 -0.50 8.60
CA HIS A 50 -5.07 0.45 9.35
C HIS A 50 -4.51 0.83 10.73
N ALA A 51 -3.91 -0.12 11.45
CA ALA A 51 -3.34 0.08 12.78
C ALA A 51 -1.94 0.74 12.76
N ALA A 52 -1.25 0.70 11.61
CA ALA A 52 0.10 1.20 11.50
C ALA A 52 0.19 2.71 11.82
N VAL A 53 1.23 3.06 12.57
CA VAL A 53 1.63 4.44 12.88
C VAL A 53 2.71 4.96 11.93
N SER A 54 3.36 4.05 11.19
CA SER A 54 4.31 4.36 10.13
C SER A 54 4.15 3.40 8.96
N PHE A 55 4.45 3.85 7.75
CA PHE A 55 4.39 2.98 6.59
C PHE A 55 5.43 1.84 6.65
N GLU A 56 6.52 2.03 7.38
CA GLU A 56 7.52 0.99 7.62
C GLU A 56 6.91 -0.28 8.21
N GLN A 57 5.98 -0.16 9.15
CA GLN A 57 5.30 -1.32 9.76
C GLN A 57 4.54 -2.16 8.73
N VAL A 58 3.99 -1.51 7.70
CA VAL A 58 3.28 -2.20 6.60
C VAL A 58 4.29 -2.93 5.71
N LYS A 59 5.41 -2.27 5.36
CA LYS A 59 6.49 -2.90 4.58
C LYS A 59 7.11 -4.09 5.31
N ASP A 60 7.38 -3.93 6.61
CA ASP A 60 7.95 -4.99 7.46
C ASP A 60 7.03 -6.20 7.50
N TYR A 61 5.72 -5.99 7.61
CA TYR A 61 4.75 -7.08 7.55
C TYR A 61 4.80 -7.83 6.21
N VAL A 62 4.77 -7.10 5.09
CA VAL A 62 4.81 -7.69 3.75
C VAL A 62 6.11 -8.46 3.52
N ALA A 63 7.26 -7.87 3.86
CA ALA A 63 8.56 -8.51 3.78
C ALA A 63 8.65 -9.76 4.66
N HIS A 64 8.08 -9.72 5.87
CA HIS A 64 8.03 -10.86 6.76
C HIS A 64 7.19 -12.01 6.19
N GLN A 65 6.04 -11.71 5.55
CA GLN A 65 5.24 -12.73 4.89
C GLN A 65 5.98 -13.39 3.71
N GLY A 66 6.68 -12.60 2.90
CA GLY A 66 7.53 -13.11 1.82
C GLY A 66 8.64 -14.02 2.33
N LYS A 67 9.38 -13.59 3.36
CA LYS A 67 10.43 -14.41 4.00
C LYS A 67 9.88 -15.70 4.61
N LYS A 68 8.69 -15.65 5.23
CA LYS A 68 8.03 -16.85 5.77
C LYS A 68 7.67 -17.85 4.66
N ALA A 69 7.23 -17.36 3.51
CA ALA A 69 6.92 -18.19 2.35
C ALA A 69 8.17 -18.84 1.76
N GLU A 70 9.25 -18.07 1.61
CA GLU A 70 10.55 -18.56 1.16
C GLU A 70 11.10 -19.66 2.09
N ASN A 71 11.09 -19.42 3.41
CA ASN A 71 11.52 -20.42 4.39
C ASN A 71 10.69 -21.71 4.34
N ALA A 72 9.46 -21.65 3.84
CA ALA A 72 8.57 -22.79 3.65
C ALA A 72 8.67 -23.43 2.24
N GLY A 73 9.59 -22.96 1.39
CA GLY A 73 9.75 -23.43 0.01
C GLY A 73 8.61 -23.01 -0.94
N ARG A 74 7.82 -21.99 -0.57
CA ARG A 74 6.65 -21.50 -1.34
C ARG A 74 7.02 -20.25 -2.13
N PHE A 75 7.75 -20.43 -3.22
CA PHE A 75 8.27 -19.32 -4.02
C PHE A 75 7.20 -18.53 -4.78
N ASP A 76 6.10 -19.18 -5.17
CA ASP A 76 4.89 -18.55 -5.73
C ASP A 76 4.26 -17.55 -4.76
N VAL A 77 4.14 -17.94 -3.48
CA VAL A 77 3.64 -17.09 -2.41
C VAL A 77 4.64 -15.98 -2.08
N LYS A 78 5.95 -16.24 -2.17
CA LYS A 78 6.98 -15.22 -1.99
C LYS A 78 6.90 -14.16 -3.09
N GLU A 79 6.80 -14.57 -4.35
CA GLU A 79 6.62 -13.67 -5.50
C GLU A 79 5.37 -12.79 -5.33
N TYR A 80 4.26 -13.37 -4.86
CA TYR A 80 3.07 -12.60 -4.50
C TYR A 80 3.37 -11.48 -3.49
N TRP A 81 4.06 -11.78 -2.39
CA TRP A 81 4.39 -10.77 -1.37
C TRP A 81 5.41 -9.75 -1.83
N ASP A 82 6.39 -10.15 -2.64
CA ASP A 82 7.36 -9.23 -3.25
C ASP A 82 6.65 -8.21 -4.14
N GLU A 83 5.69 -8.66 -4.95
CA GLU A 83 4.94 -7.79 -5.85
C GLU A 83 3.98 -6.86 -5.12
N VAL A 84 3.38 -7.32 -4.01
CA VAL A 84 2.68 -6.43 -3.07
C VAL A 84 3.65 -5.38 -2.51
N GLY A 85 4.85 -5.79 -2.11
CA GLY A 85 5.90 -4.89 -1.64
C GLY A 85 6.32 -3.84 -2.68
N ASN A 86 6.52 -4.26 -3.93
CA ASN A 86 6.86 -3.39 -5.05
C ASN A 86 5.76 -2.35 -5.32
N ALA A 87 4.50 -2.77 -5.30
CA ALA A 87 3.37 -1.86 -5.47
C ALA A 87 3.32 -0.81 -4.34
N LEU A 88 3.60 -1.23 -3.11
CA LEU A 88 3.67 -0.35 -1.94
C LEU A 88 4.84 0.64 -2.02
N LEU A 89 6.01 0.23 -2.50
CA LEU A 89 7.17 1.11 -2.69
C LEU A 89 6.88 2.24 -3.69
N GLY A 90 6.11 1.96 -4.75
CA GLY A 90 5.68 2.97 -5.72
C GLY A 90 4.84 4.11 -5.14
N LEU A 91 4.22 3.90 -3.97
CA LEU A 91 3.38 4.92 -3.34
C LEU A 91 4.19 6.07 -2.73
N GLU A 92 5.50 5.90 -2.45
CA GLU A 92 6.33 7.03 -1.99
C GLU A 92 6.37 8.10 -3.09
N GLU A 93 6.57 7.72 -4.34
CA GLU A 93 6.63 8.67 -5.46
C GLU A 93 5.27 9.36 -5.71
N GLU A 94 4.17 8.63 -5.55
CA GLU A 94 2.82 9.20 -5.60
C GLU A 94 2.58 10.19 -4.44
N ALA A 95 3.04 9.88 -3.21
CA ALA A 95 2.94 10.79 -2.08
C ALA A 95 3.70 12.10 -2.36
N TRP A 96 4.91 12.01 -2.91
CA TRP A 96 5.68 13.17 -3.34
C TRP A 96 4.95 14.00 -4.40
N LYS A 97 4.38 13.35 -5.41
CA LYS A 97 3.63 14.01 -6.47
C LYS A 97 2.42 14.76 -5.92
N LEU A 98 1.59 14.10 -5.11
CA LEU A 98 0.41 14.71 -4.51
C LEU A 98 0.77 15.86 -3.55
N ALA A 99 1.87 15.73 -2.80
CA ALA A 99 2.37 16.81 -1.96
C ALA A 99 2.73 18.06 -2.76
N ASN A 100 3.47 17.89 -3.87
CA ASN A 100 3.81 18.98 -4.80
C ASN A 100 2.55 19.61 -5.41
N GLU A 101 1.62 18.79 -5.92
CA GLU A 101 0.35 19.25 -6.53
C GLU A 101 -0.55 20.00 -5.54
N ALA A 102 -0.43 19.70 -4.25
CA ALA A 102 -1.14 20.38 -3.17
C ALA A 102 -0.44 21.67 -2.68
N GLY A 103 0.71 22.02 -3.27
CA GLY A 103 1.51 23.18 -2.88
C GLY A 103 2.12 23.04 -1.48
N LEU A 104 2.35 21.82 -0.99
CA LEU A 104 3.17 21.61 0.20
C LEU A 104 4.61 21.95 -0.17
N SER A 105 5.33 22.68 0.69
CA SER A 105 6.77 22.85 0.53
C SER A 105 7.43 21.50 0.73
N VAL A 106 7.75 20.82 -0.37
CA VAL A 106 8.45 19.55 -0.38
C VAL A 106 9.91 19.81 -0.77
N PRO A 107 10.90 19.42 0.06
CA PRO A 107 12.31 19.69 -0.19
C PRO A 107 12.81 18.85 -1.38
N PRO A 108 13.94 19.20 -2.00
CA PRO A 108 14.55 18.36 -3.04
C PRO A 108 14.72 16.89 -2.58
N LYS A 109 14.43 15.93 -3.47
CA LYS A 109 14.57 14.47 -3.21
C LYS A 109 15.99 14.21 -2.66
N GLY A 110 16.09 13.81 -1.38
CA GLY A 110 17.37 13.59 -0.67
C GLY A 110 17.65 14.56 0.49
N SER A 111 16.97 15.69 0.56
CA SER A 111 16.97 16.58 1.73
C SER A 111 15.62 16.42 2.45
N LYS A 112 15.59 15.97 3.69
CA LYS A 112 14.33 15.78 4.44
C LYS A 112 14.39 16.54 5.77
N PRO A 113 14.10 17.86 5.83
CA PRO A 113 13.78 18.53 7.08
C PRO A 113 12.69 17.75 7.82
N LYS A 114 12.86 17.56 9.13
CA LYS A 114 12.07 16.63 9.95
C LYS A 114 10.56 16.82 9.78
N GLU A 115 10.09 18.06 9.73
CA GLU A 115 8.66 18.40 9.61
C GLU A 115 8.05 18.02 8.25
N ILE A 116 8.84 18.11 7.18
CA ILE A 116 8.36 17.75 5.83
C ILE A 116 8.40 16.22 5.66
N ARG A 117 9.38 15.57 6.28
CA ARG A 117 9.43 14.12 6.39
C ARG A 117 8.16 13.58 7.07
N GLU A 118 7.76 14.15 8.19
CA GLU A 118 6.55 13.71 8.91
C GLU A 118 5.28 13.86 8.05
N LYS A 119 5.14 14.95 7.30
CA LYS A 119 3.99 15.15 6.39
C LYS A 119 3.98 14.15 5.23
N LEU A 120 5.13 13.88 4.64
CA LEU A 120 5.26 12.89 3.57
C LEU A 120 5.04 11.48 4.09
N ASP A 121 5.60 11.13 5.24
CA ASP A 121 5.43 9.82 5.87
C ASP A 121 3.96 9.59 6.24
N TRP A 122 3.26 10.63 6.71
CA TRP A 122 1.82 10.60 6.93
C TRP A 122 1.03 10.38 5.64
N LEU A 123 1.36 11.12 4.58
CA LEU A 123 0.68 10.98 3.28
C LEU A 123 0.93 9.58 2.69
N TYR A 124 2.16 9.10 2.75
CA TYR A 124 2.54 7.76 2.30
C TYR A 124 1.76 6.69 3.07
N LEU A 125 1.67 6.81 4.40
CA LEU A 125 0.85 5.90 5.21
C LEU A 125 -0.63 5.95 4.81
N TRP A 126 -1.16 7.13 4.50
CA TRP A 126 -2.54 7.26 4.04
C TRP A 126 -2.76 6.59 2.68
N LEU A 127 -1.91 6.85 1.68
CA LEU A 127 -1.98 6.17 0.39
C LEU A 127 -1.86 4.65 0.56
N GLY A 128 -0.98 4.20 1.45
CA GLY A 128 -0.82 2.82 1.84
C GLY A 128 -2.10 2.16 2.33
N LYS A 129 -2.79 2.82 3.27
CA LYS A 129 -4.07 2.36 3.83
C LYS A 129 -5.12 2.19 2.74
N GLU A 130 -5.28 3.21 1.89
CA GLU A 130 -6.25 3.20 0.79
C GLU A 130 -5.93 2.09 -0.24
N TYR A 131 -4.67 1.98 -0.66
CA TYR A 131 -4.24 0.96 -1.63
C TYR A 131 -4.47 -0.46 -1.09
N VAL A 132 -4.06 -0.72 0.15
CA VAL A 132 -4.25 -2.02 0.81
C VAL A 132 -5.73 -2.34 0.94
N GLN A 133 -6.57 -1.36 1.30
CA GLN A 133 -8.01 -1.57 1.40
C GLN A 133 -8.62 -2.00 0.06
N HIS A 134 -8.30 -1.31 -1.04
CA HIS A 134 -8.76 -1.71 -2.38
C HIS A 134 -8.28 -3.11 -2.76
N PHE A 135 -6.99 -3.36 -2.56
CA PHE A 135 -6.35 -4.63 -2.88
C PHE A 135 -6.97 -5.80 -2.12
N VAL A 136 -7.12 -5.66 -0.80
CA VAL A 136 -7.69 -6.69 0.06
C VAL A 136 -9.17 -6.89 -0.24
N ALA A 137 -9.94 -5.81 -0.43
CA ALA A 137 -11.36 -5.91 -0.75
C ALA A 137 -11.59 -6.70 -2.04
N HIS A 138 -10.84 -6.41 -3.11
CA HIS A 138 -10.93 -7.16 -4.36
C HIS A 138 -10.43 -8.59 -4.21
N SER A 139 -9.29 -8.79 -3.54
CA SER A 139 -8.75 -10.13 -3.30
C SER A 139 -9.76 -11.03 -2.57
N LEU A 140 -10.47 -10.49 -1.57
CA LEU A 140 -11.53 -11.20 -0.85
C LEU A 140 -12.78 -11.46 -1.70
N MET A 141 -13.04 -10.70 -2.76
CA MET A 141 -14.08 -11.06 -3.73
C MET A 141 -13.64 -12.24 -4.58
N LEU A 142 -12.36 -12.29 -4.97
CA LEU A 142 -11.78 -13.39 -5.73
C LEU A 142 -11.65 -14.70 -4.93
N THR A 143 -11.61 -14.64 -3.60
CA THR A 143 -11.60 -15.83 -2.74
C THR A 143 -12.99 -16.44 -2.50
N ARG A 144 -14.07 -15.79 -2.94
CA ARG A 144 -15.43 -16.32 -2.79
C ARG A 144 -15.70 -17.39 -3.87
N PRO A 145 -16.25 -18.57 -3.49
CA PRO A 145 -16.57 -19.64 -4.42
C PRO A 145 -17.71 -19.28 -5.38
#